data_AF-A0A5F2HVF0-F1
#
_entry.id   AF-A0A5F2HVF0-F1
#
_cell.length_a   1.000
_cell.length_b   1.000
_cell.length_c   1.000
_cell.angle_alpha   90.00
_cell.angle_beta   90.00
_cell.angle_gamma   90.00
#
_symmetry.space_group_name_H-M   'P 1'
#
loop_
_entity.id
_entity.type
_entity.pdbx_description
1 polymer ?
#
loop_
_entity_poly.entity_id
_entity_poly.type
_entity_poly.pdbx_seq_one_letter_code
_entity_poly.pdbx_strand_id
1 'polypeptide(L)'
;ADCMIRLESGASLQATGDAQDPTLAFEAAADRLETRLRRYKRRLKSRNAGNGNGEEPTDIAYTVVAPLADDEEDIPEDFAPVIVAESTMTLRTMSVASAVIELDTRDSP
;
A
#
# COMPACT_ATOMS: atom_id res chain seq x y z
N ALA A 1 -23.56 8.62 -4.69
CA ALA A 1 -22.84 8.35 -5.95
C ALA A 1 -21.41 7.96 -5.63
N ASP A 2 -20.88 6.90 -6.25
CA ASP A 2 -19.48 6.46 -6.10
C ASP A 2 -18.77 6.51 -7.46
N CYS A 3 -17.57 7.07 -7.49
CA CYS A 3 -16.82 7.35 -8.72
C CYS A 3 -15.36 6.94 -8.56
N MET A 4 -14.85 6.14 -9.50
CA MET A 4 -13.46 5.70 -9.55
C MET A 4 -12.84 6.06 -10.90
N ILE A 5 -11.64 6.63 -10.87
CA ILE A 5 -10.83 6.94 -12.06
C ILE A 5 -9.46 6.27 -11.96
N ARG A 6 -9.00 5.73 -13.09
CA ARG A 6 -7.65 5.17 -13.25
C ARG A 6 -6.83 6.16 -14.07
N LEU A 7 -5.68 6.54 -13.55
CA LEU A 7 -4.73 7.41 -14.24
C LEU A 7 -3.69 6.58 -14.97
N GLU A 8 -3.15 7.13 -16.06
CA GLU A 8 -2.06 6.52 -16.83
C GLU A 8 -0.79 6.32 -16.00
N SER A 9 -0.61 7.11 -14.94
CA SER A 9 0.46 6.94 -13.95
C SER A 9 0.29 5.70 -13.05
N GLY A 10 -0.75 4.90 -13.26
CA GLY A 10 -1.06 3.70 -12.47
C GLY A 10 -1.87 3.95 -11.20
N ALA A 11 -2.05 5.22 -10.80
CA ALA A 11 -2.81 5.57 -9.61
C ALA A 11 -4.34 5.46 -9.83
N SER A 12 -5.06 4.93 -8.84
CA SER A 12 -6.52 4.93 -8.78
C SER A 12 -7.02 5.97 -7.78
N LEU A 13 -7.96 6.82 -8.19
CA LEU A 13 -8.62 7.78 -7.31
C LEU A 13 -10.10 7.43 -7.23
N GLN A 14 -10.61 7.28 -6.00
CA GLN A 14 -12.02 7.08 -5.72
C GLN A 14 -12.57 8.27 -4.94
N ALA A 15 -13.82 8.66 -5.20
CA ALA A 15 -14.56 9.56 -4.34
C ALA A 15 -16.05 9.22 -4.34
N THR A 16 -16.64 9.41 -3.18
CA THR A 16 -18.07 9.21 -2.96
C THR A 16 -18.71 10.54 -2.62
N GLY A 17 -19.87 10.81 -3.22
CA GLY A 17 -20.70 11.96 -2.93
C GLY A 17 -22.07 11.51 -2.45
N ASP A 18 -22.51 12.06 -1.33
CA ASP A 18 -23.80 11.76 -0.72
C ASP A 18 -24.67 13.02 -0.74
N ALA A 19 -25.86 12.89 -1.33
CA ALA A 19 -26.87 13.93 -1.40
C ALA A 19 -28.23 13.30 -1.73
N GLN A 20 -29.30 14.04 -1.41
CA GLN A 20 -30.67 13.58 -1.61
C GLN A 20 -31.08 13.55 -3.09
N ASP A 21 -30.47 14.40 -3.92
CA ASP A 21 -30.64 14.42 -5.38
C ASP A 21 -29.46 13.72 -6.06
N PRO A 22 -29.68 12.84 -7.06
CA PRO A 22 -28.62 12.13 -7.76
C PRO A 22 -27.61 13.05 -8.47
N THR A 23 -28.07 14.19 -9.00
CA THR A 23 -27.24 15.20 -9.67
C THR A 23 -26.30 15.85 -8.66
N LEU A 24 -26.85 16.26 -7.51
CA LEU A 24 -26.06 16.85 -6.43
C LEU A 24 -25.07 15.85 -5.82
N ALA A 25 -25.45 14.58 -5.73
CA ALA A 25 -24.57 13.53 -5.24
C ALA A 25 -23.37 13.31 -6.19
N PHE A 26 -23.61 13.43 -7.50
CA PHE A 26 -22.54 13.37 -8.50
C PHE A 26 -21.64 14.60 -8.46
N GLU A 27 -22.20 15.81 -8.43
CA GLU A 27 -21.42 17.05 -8.31
C GLU A 27 -20.51 17.01 -7.07
N ALA A 28 -21.06 16.58 -5.93
CA ALA A 28 -20.29 16.42 -4.70
C ALA A 28 -19.17 15.35 -4.80
N ALA A 29 -19.35 14.31 -5.61
CA ALA A 29 -18.29 13.34 -5.90
C ALA A 29 -17.24 13.93 -6.86
N ALA A 30 -17.68 14.69 -7.86
CA ALA A 30 -16.83 15.34 -8.86
C ALA A 30 -15.91 16.39 -8.23
N ASP A 31 -16.41 17.24 -7.33
CA ASP A 31 -15.60 18.25 -6.62
C ASP A 31 -14.49 17.61 -5.77
N ARG A 32 -14.82 16.49 -5.11
CA ARG A 32 -13.85 15.72 -4.33
C ARG A 32 -12.79 15.10 -5.24
N LEU A 33 -13.18 14.55 -6.38
CA LEU A 33 -12.26 14.04 -7.40
C LEU A 33 -11.35 15.13 -7.96
N GLU A 34 -11.89 16.31 -8.29
CA GLU A 34 -11.10 17.44 -8.79
C GLU A 34 -10.04 17.86 -7.78
N THR A 35 -10.42 17.99 -6.51
CA THR A 35 -9.49 18.37 -5.44
C THR A 35 -8.36 17.35 -5.30
N ARG A 36 -8.68 16.06 -5.34
CA ARG A 36 -7.69 14.95 -5.28
C ARG A 36 -6.77 14.95 -6.50
N LEU A 37 -7.32 15.12 -7.71
CA LEU A 37 -6.57 15.23 -8.96
C LEU A 37 -5.60 16.41 -8.94
N ARG A 38 -6.06 17.59 -8.51
CA ARG A 38 -5.22 18.78 -8.40
C ARG A 38 -4.06 18.55 -7.42
N ARG A 39 -4.34 17.94 -6.27
CA ARG A 39 -3.31 17.59 -5.27
C ARG A 39 -2.30 16.58 -5.84
N TYR A 40 -2.78 15.55 -6.53
CA TYR A 40 -1.94 14.54 -7.18
C TYR A 40 -1.03 15.16 -8.26
N LYS A 41 -1.60 15.99 -9.15
CA LYS A 41 -0.85 16.75 -10.15
C LYS A 41 0.20 17.67 -9.53
N ARG A 42 -0.12 18.35 -8.43
CA ARG A 42 0.84 19.20 -7.71
C ARG A 42 2.00 18.38 -7.14
N ARG A 43 1.73 17.20 -6.57
CA ARG A 43 2.76 16.27 -6.05
C ARG A 43 3.68 15.75 -7.16
N LEU A 44 3.12 15.41 -8.31
CA LEU A 44 3.92 15.01 -9.49
C LEU A 44 4.85 16.16 -9.92
N LYS A 45 4.32 17.38 -10.00
CA LYS A 45 5.12 18.56 -10.38
C LYS A 45 6.18 18.92 -9.32
N SER A 46 5.88 18.76 -8.03
CA SER A 46 6.86 19.02 -6.97
C SER A 46 8.00 18.00 -6.97
N ARG A 47 7.73 16.75 -7.36
CA ARG A 47 8.77 15.71 -7.44
C ARG A 47 9.78 15.97 -8.56
N ASN A 48 9.36 16.61 -9.65
CA ASN A 48 10.25 17.05 -10.73
C ASN A 48 11.02 18.34 -10.41
N ALA A 49 10.65 19.10 -9.37
CA ALA A 49 11.28 20.37 -9.02
C ALA A 49 12.36 20.25 -7.93
N GLY A 50 12.53 19.07 -7.33
CA GLY A 50 13.55 18.79 -6.32
C GLY A 50 14.31 17.52 -6.64
N ASN A 51 15.39 17.63 -7.44
CA ASN A 51 16.46 16.63 -7.41
C ASN A 51 16.94 16.50 -5.96
N GLY A 52 16.87 15.31 -5.36
CA GLY A 52 17.37 15.15 -3.99
C GLY A 52 17.16 13.80 -3.36
N ASN A 53 16.07 13.60 -2.61
CA ASN A 53 16.03 12.54 -1.60
C ASN A 53 14.62 11.94 -1.49
N GLY A 54 14.39 10.81 -2.14
CA GLY A 54 13.12 10.09 -2.02
C GLY A 54 13.23 8.68 -2.56
N GLU A 55 13.98 7.86 -1.83
CA GLU A 55 13.89 6.39 -1.76
C GLU A 55 13.64 5.70 -3.11
N GLU A 56 14.73 5.44 -3.84
CA GLU A 56 14.79 4.26 -4.70
C GLU A 56 14.43 3.04 -3.84
N PRO A 57 13.48 2.18 -4.26
CA PRO A 57 13.24 0.93 -3.57
C PRO A 57 14.54 0.12 -3.66
N THR A 58 15.26 0.02 -2.55
CA THR A 58 16.49 -0.76 -2.50
C THR A 58 16.08 -2.22 -2.54
N ASP A 59 16.27 -2.86 -3.70
CA ASP A 59 16.00 -4.28 -3.89
C ASP A 59 17.09 -5.07 -3.13
N ILE A 60 16.77 -5.50 -1.91
CA ILE A 60 17.68 -6.31 -1.10
C ILE A 60 17.56 -7.74 -1.64
N ALA A 61 18.53 -8.16 -2.46
CA ALA A 61 18.66 -9.54 -2.88
C ALA A 61 18.87 -10.45 -1.66
N TYR A 62 17.84 -11.22 -1.30
CA TYR A 62 17.91 -12.20 -0.23
C TYR A 62 18.55 -13.49 -0.79
N THR A 63 19.82 -13.75 -0.44
CA THR A 63 20.47 -15.03 -0.72
C THR A 63 20.00 -16.05 0.31
N VAL A 64 19.31 -17.10 -0.14
CA VAL A 64 19.02 -18.28 0.68
C VAL A 64 20.34 -19.03 0.89
N VAL A 65 20.85 -19.02 2.13
CA VAL A 65 21.97 -19.88 2.53
C VAL A 65 21.38 -21.28 2.75
N ALA A 66 21.80 -22.24 1.93
CA ALA A 66 21.38 -23.64 2.05
C ALA A 66 21.80 -24.22 3.43
N PRO A 67 21.00 -25.11 4.05
CA PRO A 67 21.40 -25.74 5.30
C PRO A 67 22.65 -26.61 5.11
N LEU A 68 23.54 -26.61 6.10
CA LEU A 68 24.65 -27.56 6.20
C LEU A 68 24.07 -28.99 6.36
N ALA A 69 24.73 -29.96 5.74
CA ALA A 69 24.27 -31.34 5.62
C ALA A 69 24.15 -32.05 6.98
N ASP A 70 23.05 -32.79 7.11
CA ASP A 70 22.68 -33.85 8.06
C ASP A 70 23.62 -34.13 9.24
N ASP A 71 23.20 -33.71 10.43
CA ASP A 71 23.45 -34.46 11.66
C ASP A 71 22.15 -35.21 12.02
N GLU A 72 22.16 -36.53 11.86
CA GLU A 72 21.09 -37.45 12.24
C GLU A 72 20.94 -37.48 13.77
N GLU A 73 20.03 -36.67 14.33
CA GLU A 73 19.50 -36.88 15.68
C GLU A 73 18.20 -37.69 15.59
N ASP A 74 18.16 -38.82 16.33
CA ASP A 74 17.01 -39.73 16.44
C ASP A 74 15.71 -39.00 16.78
N ILE A 75 14.87 -38.76 15.77
CA ILE A 75 13.54 -38.18 15.92
C ILE A 75 12.55 -39.33 16.23
N PRO A 76 11.83 -39.31 17.38
CA PRO A 76 10.83 -40.35 17.70
C PRO A 76 9.72 -40.46 16.65
N GLU A 77 9.19 -41.66 16.39
CA GLU A 77 8.15 -41.91 15.36
C GLU A 77 6.84 -41.10 15.56
N ASP A 78 6.56 -40.66 16.80
CA ASP A 78 5.41 -39.82 17.16
C ASP A 78 5.73 -38.30 17.21
N PHE A 79 6.85 -37.89 16.60
CA PHE A 79 7.20 -36.47 16.51
C PHE A 79 6.26 -35.74 15.55
N ALA A 80 5.20 -35.14 16.11
CA ALA A 80 4.34 -34.20 15.42
C ALA A 80 4.86 -32.77 15.67
N PRO A 81 5.71 -32.20 14.78
CA PRO A 81 6.19 -30.84 14.96
C PRO A 81 5.00 -29.87 14.99
N VAL A 82 5.04 -28.91 15.92
CA VAL A 82 4.06 -27.83 15.98
C VAL A 82 4.26 -26.97 14.73
N ILE A 83 3.37 -27.12 13.74
CA ILE A 83 3.36 -26.28 12.55
C ILE A 83 2.80 -24.92 12.96
N VAL A 84 3.67 -23.92 13.14
CA VAL A 84 3.27 -22.53 13.38
C VAL A 84 3.19 -21.81 12.03
N ALA A 85 1.97 -21.49 11.60
CA ALA A 85 1.73 -20.68 10.42
C ALA A 85 1.88 -19.18 10.78
N GLU A 86 3.11 -18.71 10.94
CA GLU A 86 3.38 -17.28 11.10
C GLU A 86 3.21 -16.55 9.76
N SER A 87 2.39 -15.51 9.73
CA SER A 87 2.23 -14.66 8.54
C SER A 87 3.24 -13.50 8.60
N THR A 88 4.24 -13.52 7.72
CA THR A 88 5.23 -12.45 7.64
C THR A 88 4.66 -11.26 6.86
N MET A 89 4.53 -10.10 7.51
CA MET A 89 4.14 -8.85 6.84
C MET A 89 5.33 -7.89 6.80
N THR A 90 5.56 -7.25 5.66
CA THR A 90 6.61 -6.24 5.51
C THR A 90 6.14 -4.91 6.11
N LEU A 91 6.79 -4.48 7.19
CA LEU A 91 6.54 -3.19 7.83
C LEU A 91 7.42 -2.11 7.18
N ARG A 92 6.78 -1.03 6.71
CA ARG A 92 7.48 0.13 6.17
C ARG A 92 7.59 1.23 7.22
N THR A 93 8.78 1.80 7.39
CA THR A 93 8.97 3.02 8.19
C THR A 93 8.51 4.21 7.38
N MET A 94 7.55 4.99 7.91
CA MET A 94 7.04 6.17 7.24
C MET A 94 6.69 7.27 8.25
N SER A 95 6.64 8.51 7.78
CA SER A 95 6.20 9.63 8.62
C SER A 95 4.76 9.44 9.10
N VAL A 96 4.40 9.99 10.25
CA VAL A 96 3.03 9.93 10.81
C VAL A 96 1.98 10.37 9.78
N ALA A 97 2.28 11.43 9.02
CA ALA A 97 1.38 11.93 7.99
C ALA A 97 1.17 10.94 6.83
N SER A 98 2.21 10.19 6.46
CA SER A 98 2.13 9.14 5.43
C SER A 98 1.39 7.90 5.94
N ALA A 99 1.62 7.51 7.19
CA ALA A 99 0.97 6.36 7.82
C ALA A 99 -0.56 6.55 7.92
N VAL A 100 -1.01 7.73 8.34
CA VAL A 100 -2.44 8.06 8.41
C VAL A 100 -3.10 7.95 7.04
N ILE A 101 -2.42 8.41 5.98
CA ILE A 101 -2.96 8.33 4.61
C ILE A 101 -3.00 6.87 4.12
N GLU A 102 -1.96 6.08 4.39
CA GLU A 102 -1.93 4.67 3.99
C GLU A 102 -3.02 3.85 4.70
N LEU A 103 -3.23 4.12 5.98
CA LEU A 103 -4.29 3.48 6.78
C LEU A 103 -5.69 3.89 6.29
N ASP A 104 -5.91 5.17 6.01
CA ASP A 104 -7.19 5.69 5.49
C ASP A 104 -7.51 5.17 4.06
N THR A 105 -6.49 4.71 3.33
CA THR A 105 -6.65 4.09 2.01
C THR A 105 -6.84 2.56 2.03
N ARG A 106 -6.55 1.89 3.15
CA ARG A 106 -6.73 0.44 3.30
C ARG A 106 -7.88 0.17 4.27
N ASP A 107 -8.95 -0.41 3.76
CA ASP A 107 -10.18 -0.67 4.53
C ASP A 107 -10.10 -1.97 5.37
N SER A 108 -8.91 -2.30 5.90
CA SER A 108 -8.68 -3.47 6.76
C SER A 108 -7.58 -3.16 7.78
N PRO A 109 -7.68 -3.67 9.02
CA PRO A 109 -6.70 -3.42 10.09
C PRO A 109 -5.30 -3.94 9.75
#